data_AF-X6NY69-F1
#
_entry.id   AF-X6NY69-F1
#
_cell.length_a   1.000
_cell.length_b   1.000
_cell.length_c   1.000
_cell.angle_alpha   90.00
_cell.angle_beta   90.00
_cell.angle_gamma   90.00
#
_symmetry.space_group_name_H-M   'P 1'
#
loop_
_entity.id
_entity.type
_entity.pdbx_description
1 polymer ?
#
loop_
_entity_poly.entity_id
_entity_poly.type
_entity_poly.pdbx_seq_one_letter_code
_entity_poly.pdbx_strand_id
1 'polypeptide(L)'
;MKKKPLCNVLLRNNYFESSGWCLFADVVFDHKVKATIYNDETQLNVNRILSCHNNKDSIKLLGGMQDQKLEQGRYATEMKALLKLCTDIIDKKGEEEVKKKLEENNGNIGLAVEKMIATLLNSNSEIQDEDPKTKKIEEPIEDKINEQKTEDEKIEEKPSDKIEKKEEEIEEIGETKPGINLQGYCVNKDCLASKAKLLVWVNIGFDAITFIPDKTFYNCPNCKQSTVASVVKVLFLDSEHSICDNDTSLPTKSNHYQCYYSIKFGLTYQLQARKILQHAINLEDLITRSENAILSTEIINLMIELQKHLITVVKPLKVKDRAKLLEQIHFDYGNDCKQAFDVGRFTILCDNPTQLQSIMTVIKKAEQFNLIVSEDEDFFTRQSKTHYRFHSVKLYVPKYDVYVEMQATLKKFTTLEGYSDIENPKLSHLFYEYIRGWKPSNTSEEELKQASDVTLIKFNDIICEWIDEKEIKKIATRFKPHSEIRILKPPQLKNKTEEQINASNDISLILTKFVYDQLCKFNPIHLKGKAIYVILFEYFKKYIMGEMNPASCADVVLILKNQKNKN
;
A
#
# COMPACT_ATOMS: atom_id res chain seq x y z
N MET A 1 -27.14 -20.06 65.73
CA MET A 1 -26.71 -21.28 65.01
C MET A 1 -25.43 -20.98 64.24
N LYS A 2 -24.45 -21.86 64.46
CA LYS A 2 -23.12 -22.12 63.85
C LYS A 2 -22.56 -21.27 62.68
N LYS A 3 -21.33 -20.78 62.95
CA LYS A 3 -20.06 -20.75 62.16
C LYS A 3 -19.82 -19.69 61.05
N LYS A 4 -19.14 -18.60 61.46
CA LYS A 4 -17.73 -18.14 61.17
C LYS A 4 -17.10 -18.22 59.73
N PRO A 5 -16.07 -17.36 59.45
CA PRO A 5 -15.82 -16.60 58.21
C PRO A 5 -14.48 -16.93 57.50
N LEU A 6 -14.12 -16.26 56.38
CA LEU A 6 -12.73 -16.02 55.88
C LEU A 6 -12.72 -15.03 54.68
N CYS A 7 -12.09 -13.84 54.84
CA CYS A 7 -10.81 -13.34 54.26
C CYS A 7 -10.91 -12.72 52.85
N ASN A 8 -10.71 -11.42 52.63
CA ASN A 8 -9.48 -10.58 52.65
C ASN A 8 -8.42 -10.92 51.58
N VAL A 9 -8.29 -10.05 50.56
CA VAL A 9 -7.03 -9.55 49.95
C VAL A 9 -7.39 -8.15 49.38
N LEU A 10 -7.09 -7.02 50.02
CA LEU A 10 -5.82 -6.27 50.08
C LEU A 10 -5.12 -6.06 48.73
N LEU A 11 -5.42 -4.96 48.05
CA LEU A 11 -4.47 -4.26 47.20
C LEU A 11 -4.28 -2.85 47.78
N ARG A 12 -3.18 -2.67 48.50
CA ARG A 12 -2.67 -1.39 48.97
C ARG A 12 -1.21 -1.28 48.59
N ASN A 13 -0.88 -0.07 48.15
CA ASN A 13 0.41 0.62 48.26
C ASN A 13 1.49 0.23 47.25
N ASN A 14 2.36 1.12 46.79
CA ASN A 14 2.57 2.59 46.79
C ASN A 14 3.87 2.73 45.95
N TYR A 15 4.14 3.75 45.15
CA TYR A 15 4.62 5.11 45.47
C TYR A 15 4.77 5.81 44.10
N PHE A 16 4.23 7.02 43.85
CA PHE A 16 4.82 8.35 44.15
C PHE A 16 6.30 8.46 43.74
N GLU A 17 6.84 9.52 43.16
CA GLU A 17 6.43 10.80 42.57
C GLU A 17 7.78 11.42 42.15
N SER A 18 7.83 12.26 41.11
CA SER A 18 8.44 13.60 41.20
C SER A 18 8.65 14.23 39.82
N SER A 19 7.78 15.20 39.53
CA SER A 19 8.09 16.57 39.10
C SER A 19 9.40 16.87 38.35
N GLY A 20 9.28 17.59 37.23
CA GLY A 20 10.43 18.26 36.61
C GLY A 20 10.07 19.18 35.44
N TRP A 21 9.32 20.26 35.73
CA TRP A 21 9.42 21.61 35.16
C TRP A 21 9.81 21.80 33.68
N CYS A 22 8.90 22.45 32.96
CA CYS A 22 9.18 23.20 31.74
C CYS A 22 10.32 24.21 31.95
N LEU A 23 11.27 24.22 31.02
CA LEU A 23 12.08 25.40 30.73
C LEU A 23 12.00 25.66 29.23
N PHE A 24 11.38 26.79 28.90
CA PHE A 24 11.58 27.50 27.65
C PHE A 24 13.08 27.73 27.44
N ALA A 25 13.57 27.45 26.24
CA ALA A 25 14.82 28.03 25.76
C ALA A 25 14.54 28.67 24.41
N ASP A 26 14.50 30.00 24.45
CA ASP A 26 14.41 30.87 23.31
C ASP A 26 15.60 30.70 22.37
N VAL A 27 15.26 30.86 21.10
CA VAL A 27 16.14 31.10 19.95
C VAL A 27 17.07 32.28 20.25
N VAL A 28 18.38 32.05 20.15
CA VAL A 28 19.36 33.12 19.93
C VAL A 28 20.11 32.81 18.64
N PHE A 29 19.96 33.73 17.68
CA PHE A 29 20.78 33.84 16.48
C PHE A 29 22.24 34.07 16.86
N ASP A 30 23.16 33.30 16.29
CA ASP A 30 24.41 33.92 15.85
C ASP A 30 25.02 33.21 14.62
N HIS A 31 25.47 34.05 13.70
CA HIS A 31 26.12 33.72 12.45
C HIS A 31 27.51 33.13 12.69
N LYS A 32 27.87 32.06 11.95
CA LYS A 32 29.21 31.98 11.34
C LYS A 32 29.27 30.97 10.20
N VAL A 33 29.40 31.55 9.02
CA VAL A 33 29.87 30.92 7.79
C VAL A 33 31.32 30.48 8.00
N LYS A 34 31.60 29.20 7.74
CA LYS A 34 32.92 28.73 7.29
C LYS A 34 32.70 27.64 6.23
N ALA A 35 32.81 28.05 4.97
CA ALA A 35 32.99 27.15 3.85
C ALA A 35 34.43 26.61 3.90
N THR A 36 34.60 25.30 3.77
CA THR A 36 35.89 24.69 3.44
C THR A 36 35.65 23.80 2.23
N ILE A 37 36.34 24.13 1.16
CA ILE A 37 36.30 23.51 -0.16
C ILE A 37 37.18 22.27 -0.11
N TYR A 38 36.62 21.12 -0.49
CA TYR A 38 37.38 20.03 -1.10
C TYR A 38 36.61 19.56 -2.33
N ASN A 39 37.31 19.62 -3.46
CA ASN A 39 36.90 19.13 -4.77
C ASN A 39 36.74 17.61 -4.74
N ASP A 40 35.69 17.10 -5.38
CA ASP A 40 35.87 16.06 -6.41
C ASP A 40 34.73 16.14 -7.43
N GLU A 41 35.15 16.27 -8.69
CA GLU A 41 34.31 16.44 -9.87
C GLU A 41 33.77 15.10 -10.35
N THR A 42 32.45 14.97 -10.45
CA THR A 42 31.72 14.42 -11.61
C THR A 42 30.25 14.25 -11.23
N GLN A 43 29.46 15.34 -11.34
CA GLN A 43 28.01 15.34 -11.60
C GLN A 43 27.48 16.78 -11.41
N LEU A 44 27.71 17.65 -12.39
CA LEU A 44 27.15 19.00 -12.34
C LEU A 44 26.94 19.56 -13.75
N ASN A 45 25.78 19.25 -14.36
CA ASN A 45 25.32 20.04 -15.51
C ASN A 45 23.81 20.15 -15.73
N VAL A 46 22.96 19.68 -14.81
CA VAL A 46 21.49 19.81 -14.95
C VAL A 46 20.89 20.81 -13.96
N ASN A 47 21.46 20.96 -12.75
CA ASN A 47 20.80 21.71 -11.66
C ASN A 47 21.22 23.19 -11.52
N ARG A 48 22.04 23.75 -12.42
CA ARG A 48 22.53 25.14 -12.30
C ARG A 48 21.78 26.17 -13.17
N ILE A 49 20.77 25.76 -13.95
CA ILE A 49 19.99 26.68 -14.81
C ILE A 49 18.67 27.14 -14.15
N LEU A 50 18.19 26.47 -13.10
CA LEU A 50 16.88 26.75 -12.51
C LEU A 50 16.85 27.70 -11.29
N SER A 51 17.96 28.38 -10.96
CA SER A 51 17.96 29.30 -9.80
C SER A 51 18.71 30.61 -10.03
N CYS A 52 18.32 31.40 -11.02
CA CYS A 52 18.60 32.84 -11.03
C CYS A 52 17.47 33.58 -11.75
N HIS A 53 17.08 34.74 -11.20
CA HIS A 53 16.22 35.81 -11.74
C HIS A 53 14.85 35.98 -11.07
N ASN A 54 14.88 36.49 -9.83
CA ASN A 54 13.89 37.44 -9.36
C ASN A 54 14.25 38.81 -9.95
N ASN A 55 13.38 39.40 -10.77
CA ASN A 55 13.41 40.84 -11.01
C ASN A 55 12.03 41.43 -10.74
N LYS A 56 12.03 42.35 -9.76
CA LYS A 56 10.95 43.30 -9.52
C LYS A 56 10.99 44.33 -10.64
N ASP A 57 9.91 44.47 -11.39
CA ASP A 57 9.61 45.71 -12.10
C ASP A 57 8.13 46.05 -11.93
N SER A 58 7.91 47.22 -11.33
CA SER A 58 6.62 47.88 -11.17
C SER A 58 6.29 48.66 -12.43
N ILE A 59 5.21 48.34 -13.15
CA ILE A 59 4.69 49.22 -14.21
C ILE A 59 3.15 49.32 -14.17
N LYS A 60 2.72 50.57 -14.27
CA LYS A 60 1.38 51.14 -14.29
C LYS A 60 0.53 50.60 -15.45
N LEU A 61 -0.78 50.45 -15.22
CA LEU A 61 -1.78 50.30 -16.27
C LEU A 61 -2.32 51.69 -16.67
N LEU A 62 -2.04 52.09 -17.91
CA LEU A 62 -2.83 53.06 -18.67
C LEU A 62 -3.30 52.36 -19.95
N GLY A 63 -4.58 52.54 -20.28
CA GLY A 63 -5.23 51.89 -21.41
C GLY A 63 -4.91 52.47 -22.78
N GLY A 64 -5.31 51.73 -23.82
CA GLY A 64 -5.32 52.19 -25.21
C GLY A 64 -5.42 51.03 -26.20
N MET A 65 -6.51 51.01 -26.98
CA MET A 65 -6.69 50.22 -28.20
C MET A 65 -5.74 50.72 -29.30
N GLN A 66 -4.99 49.81 -29.97
CA GLN A 66 -4.89 49.71 -31.45
C GLN A 66 -3.84 48.67 -31.92
N ASP A 67 -4.24 48.00 -33.00
CA ASP A 67 -3.51 47.28 -34.06
C ASP A 67 -2.77 45.94 -33.80
N GLN A 68 -3.31 44.91 -34.45
CA GLN A 68 -2.73 43.59 -34.71
C GLN A 68 -1.39 43.71 -35.47
N LYS A 69 -0.29 43.61 -34.74
CA LYS A 69 0.96 43.03 -35.27
C LYS A 69 1.01 41.57 -34.86
N LEU A 70 1.31 40.68 -35.82
CA LEU A 70 1.61 39.28 -35.57
C LEU A 70 2.57 39.17 -34.38
N GLU A 71 2.13 38.51 -33.30
CA GLU A 71 2.93 38.22 -32.10
C GLU A 71 4.02 37.19 -32.42
N GLN A 72 5.03 37.58 -33.20
CA GLN A 72 6.26 36.80 -33.32
C GLN A 72 7.09 37.03 -32.06
N GLY A 73 6.86 36.21 -31.03
CA GLY A 73 7.73 36.20 -29.85
C GLY A 73 7.15 35.67 -28.55
N ARG A 74 5.87 35.28 -28.50
CA ARG A 74 5.19 34.92 -27.23
C ARG A 74 5.85 33.76 -26.48
N TYR A 75 6.61 32.89 -27.16
CA TYR A 75 7.27 31.70 -26.56
C TYR A 75 8.77 31.59 -26.91
N ALA A 76 9.45 32.72 -27.13
CA ALA A 76 10.84 32.71 -27.59
C ALA A 76 11.80 32.02 -26.60
N THR A 77 11.55 32.13 -25.29
CA THR A 77 12.39 31.55 -24.24
C THR A 77 12.18 30.04 -24.13
N GLU A 78 10.93 29.60 -24.20
CA GLU A 78 10.48 28.21 -24.17
C GLU A 78 10.96 27.46 -25.41
N MET A 79 10.88 28.09 -26.59
CA MET A 79 11.37 27.55 -27.85
C MET A 79 12.89 27.37 -27.81
N LYS A 80 13.64 28.35 -27.29
CA LYS A 80 15.10 28.24 -27.12
C LYS A 80 15.49 27.13 -26.13
N ALA A 81 14.71 26.91 -25.08
CA ALA A 81 14.94 25.83 -24.12
C ALA A 81 14.70 24.46 -24.76
N LEU A 82 13.62 24.31 -25.53
CA LEU A 82 13.29 23.06 -26.22
C LEU A 82 14.27 22.71 -27.34
N LEU A 83 14.65 23.69 -28.17
CA LEU A 83 15.66 23.47 -29.22
C LEU A 83 17.01 23.02 -28.64
N LYS A 84 17.39 23.54 -27.47
CA LYS A 84 18.60 23.13 -26.77
C LYS A 84 18.50 21.73 -26.15
N LEU A 85 17.31 21.31 -25.73
CA LEU A 85 17.06 19.96 -25.20
C LEU A 85 17.01 18.91 -26.31
N CYS A 86 16.56 19.30 -27.51
CA CYS A 86 16.31 18.38 -28.62
C CYS A 86 17.29 18.55 -29.79
N THR A 87 18.47 19.13 -29.54
CA THR A 87 19.48 19.50 -30.55
C THR A 87 19.88 18.33 -31.48
N ASP A 88 19.81 17.09 -30.99
CA ASP A 88 20.21 15.89 -31.74
C ASP A 88 19.05 15.23 -32.53
N ILE A 89 17.81 15.67 -32.29
CA ILE A 89 16.59 15.01 -32.80
C ILE A 89 15.89 15.86 -33.88
N ILE A 90 16.13 17.17 -33.88
CA ILE A 90 15.31 18.14 -34.61
C ILE A 90 16.15 18.81 -35.70
N ASP A 91 15.84 18.52 -36.97
CA ASP A 91 16.37 19.27 -38.11
C ASP A 91 15.65 20.62 -38.27
N LYS A 92 16.04 21.46 -39.24
CA LYS A 92 15.38 22.76 -39.49
C LYS A 92 13.87 22.67 -39.70
N LYS A 93 13.35 21.51 -40.10
CA LYS A 93 11.91 21.29 -40.29
C LYS A 93 11.20 21.08 -38.96
N GLY A 94 11.89 20.52 -37.97
CA GLY A 94 11.35 20.32 -36.63
C GLY A 94 11.28 21.60 -35.77
N GLU A 95 11.99 22.69 -36.08
CA GLU A 95 11.84 23.96 -35.35
C GLU A 95 10.42 24.55 -35.49
N GLU A 96 9.85 24.52 -36.71
CA GLU A 96 8.48 24.97 -36.96
C GLU A 96 7.44 24.04 -36.31
N GLU A 97 7.75 22.74 -36.21
CA GLU A 97 6.90 21.78 -35.52
C GLU A 97 6.92 22.00 -34.00
N VAL A 98 8.09 22.31 -33.42
CA VAL A 98 8.22 22.71 -32.02
C VAL A 98 7.39 23.95 -31.71
N LYS A 99 7.50 24.96 -32.57
CA LYS A 99 6.74 26.19 -32.45
C LYS A 99 5.23 25.95 -32.52
N LYS A 100 4.78 25.17 -33.50
CA LYS A 100 3.36 24.79 -33.64
C LYS A 100 2.84 24.06 -32.39
N LYS A 101 3.61 23.14 -31.82
CA LYS A 101 3.22 22.42 -30.59
C LYS A 101 3.23 23.31 -29.34
N LEU A 102 4.09 24.31 -29.26
CA LEU A 102 4.03 25.31 -28.19
C LEU A 102 2.79 26.19 -28.32
N GLU A 103 2.47 26.63 -29.54
CA GLU A 103 1.27 27.44 -29.83
C GLU A 103 -0.02 26.66 -29.53
N GLU A 104 -0.12 25.40 -29.97
CA GLU A 104 -1.24 24.49 -29.68
C GLU A 104 -1.48 24.27 -28.17
N ASN A 105 -0.44 24.43 -27.34
CA ASN A 105 -0.47 24.18 -25.91
C ASN A 105 -0.28 25.45 -25.07
N ASN A 106 -0.49 26.64 -25.65
CA ASN A 106 -0.38 27.94 -24.96
C ASN A 106 0.95 28.12 -24.18
N GLY A 107 2.07 27.65 -24.73
CA GLY A 107 3.39 27.77 -24.12
C GLY A 107 3.70 26.73 -23.03
N ASN A 108 2.81 25.77 -22.76
CA ASN A 108 3.11 24.70 -21.81
C ASN A 108 4.14 23.71 -22.39
N ILE A 109 5.39 23.82 -21.93
CA ILE A 109 6.53 23.00 -22.38
C ILE A 109 6.27 21.51 -22.15
N GLY A 110 5.71 21.11 -21.01
CA GLY A 110 5.49 19.69 -20.67
C GLY A 110 4.55 19.00 -21.65
N LEU A 111 3.40 19.63 -21.93
CA LEU A 111 2.43 19.11 -22.90
C LEU A 111 2.95 19.13 -24.34
N ALA A 112 3.79 20.11 -24.69
CA ALA A 112 4.43 20.16 -26.00
C ALA A 112 5.41 19.00 -26.19
N VAL A 113 6.22 18.68 -25.17
CA VAL A 113 7.17 17.55 -25.18
C VAL A 113 6.44 16.21 -25.25
N GLU A 114 5.40 16.02 -24.43
CA GLU A 114 4.61 14.78 -24.44
C GLU A 114 4.01 14.50 -25.83
N LYS A 115 3.46 15.52 -26.50
CA LYS A 115 2.93 15.39 -27.86
C LYS A 115 4.01 15.08 -28.90
N MET A 116 5.21 15.65 -28.79
CA MET A 116 6.32 15.35 -29.70
C MET A 116 6.79 13.90 -29.55
N ILE A 117 6.92 13.42 -28.32
CA ILE A 117 7.28 12.02 -28.04
C ILE A 117 6.22 11.07 -28.61
N ALA A 118 4.93 11.39 -28.43
CA ALA A 118 3.84 10.60 -28.99
C ALA A 118 3.89 10.54 -30.53
N THR A 119 4.17 11.67 -31.21
CA THR A 119 4.33 11.68 -32.68
C THR A 119 5.52 10.82 -33.11
N LEU A 120 6.68 10.95 -32.44
CA LEU A 120 7.88 10.17 -32.79
C LEU A 120 7.69 8.66 -32.63
N LEU A 121 6.98 8.24 -31.58
CA LEU A 121 6.66 6.83 -31.35
C LEU A 121 5.73 6.26 -32.43
N ASN A 122 4.80 7.07 -32.95
CA ASN A 122 3.87 6.67 -34.00
C ASN A 122 4.50 6.66 -35.40
N SER A 123 5.51 7.50 -35.66
CA SER A 123 6.20 7.54 -36.96
C SER A 123 7.15 6.35 -37.19
N ASN A 124 7.56 5.66 -36.12
CA ASN A 124 8.49 4.52 -36.21
C ASN A 124 7.82 3.19 -36.58
N SER A 125 6.49 3.13 -36.76
CA SER A 125 5.76 1.91 -37.14
C SER A 125 5.55 1.72 -38.65
N GLU A 126 6.04 2.62 -39.51
CA GLU A 126 5.78 2.56 -40.98
C GLU A 126 6.99 2.16 -41.85
N ILE A 127 8.09 1.63 -41.29
CA ILE A 127 9.22 1.15 -42.10
C ILE A 127 9.51 -0.32 -41.83
N GLN A 128 8.86 -1.20 -42.59
CA GLN A 128 9.43 -2.37 -43.28
C GLN A 128 8.32 -3.17 -43.97
N ASP A 129 8.22 -3.07 -45.29
CA ASP A 129 7.74 -4.13 -46.18
C ASP A 129 8.17 -3.80 -47.62
N GLU A 130 9.26 -4.43 -48.09
CA GLU A 130 9.52 -4.63 -49.52
C GLU A 130 9.34 -6.12 -49.83
N ASP A 131 8.30 -6.40 -50.61
CA ASP A 131 7.93 -7.64 -51.30
C ASP A 131 8.96 -7.97 -52.42
N PRO A 132 9.02 -9.18 -53.05
CA PRO A 132 7.91 -9.60 -53.92
C PRO A 132 7.71 -11.11 -54.21
N LYS A 133 6.44 -11.49 -54.42
CA LYS A 133 5.88 -12.33 -55.53
C LYS A 133 4.97 -13.50 -55.13
N THR A 134 3.67 -13.18 -55.06
CA THR A 134 2.52 -13.81 -55.75
C THR A 134 2.61 -15.25 -56.31
N LYS A 135 1.68 -16.11 -55.84
CA LYS A 135 0.62 -16.72 -56.68
C LYS A 135 -0.53 -17.29 -55.82
N LYS A 136 -1.74 -16.80 -56.10
CA LYS A 136 -3.05 -17.27 -55.58
C LYS A 136 -3.52 -18.49 -56.38
N ILE A 137 -4.17 -19.47 -55.75
CA ILE A 137 -5.30 -20.27 -56.28
C ILE A 137 -6.26 -20.58 -55.10
N GLU A 138 -7.54 -20.64 -55.43
CA GLU A 138 -8.78 -20.45 -54.65
C GLU A 138 -9.26 -21.63 -53.77
N GLU A 139 -10.18 -21.27 -52.86
CA GLU A 139 -11.19 -21.97 -52.01
C GLU A 139 -11.73 -23.37 -52.40
N PRO A 140 -12.60 -24.06 -51.61
CA PRO A 140 -13.07 -23.85 -50.22
C PRO A 140 -12.96 -25.10 -49.30
N ILE A 141 -13.25 -24.88 -48.02
CA ILE A 141 -13.35 -25.87 -46.94
C ILE A 141 -14.73 -26.55 -46.98
N GLU A 142 -14.76 -27.88 -47.00
CA GLU A 142 -15.90 -28.70 -46.55
C GLU A 142 -15.44 -29.68 -45.45
N ASP A 143 -16.20 -29.67 -44.36
CA ASP A 143 -16.48 -30.70 -43.36
C ASP A 143 -15.61 -31.98 -43.32
N LYS A 144 -15.08 -32.27 -42.12
CA LYS A 144 -15.54 -33.41 -41.30
C LYS A 144 -14.78 -33.53 -39.97
N ILE A 145 -15.55 -33.37 -38.90
CA ILE A 145 -15.29 -33.96 -37.59
C ILE A 145 -15.45 -35.47 -37.73
N ASN A 146 -14.46 -36.26 -37.31
CA ASN A 146 -14.75 -37.55 -36.69
C ASN A 146 -13.63 -38.03 -35.76
N GLU A 147 -14.06 -38.51 -34.60
CA GLU A 147 -13.29 -39.26 -33.60
C GLU A 147 -12.90 -40.64 -34.15
N GLN A 148 -11.73 -41.17 -33.77
CA GLN A 148 -11.66 -42.43 -33.00
C GLN A 148 -10.23 -42.83 -32.58
N LYS A 149 -10.23 -43.48 -31.41
CA LYS A 149 -9.15 -44.14 -30.66
C LYS A 149 -8.59 -45.37 -31.41
N THR A 150 -7.33 -45.73 -31.13
CA THR A 150 -6.84 -46.94 -30.38
C THR A 150 -5.31 -47.09 -30.58
N GLU A 151 -4.53 -47.26 -29.49
CA GLU A 151 -3.74 -48.48 -29.09
C GLU A 151 -2.81 -49.01 -30.20
N ASP A 152 -1.55 -49.40 -30.01
CA ASP A 152 -0.60 -49.62 -28.91
C ASP A 152 0.75 -49.84 -29.63
N GLU A 153 1.90 -49.44 -29.07
CA GLU A 153 3.13 -50.27 -29.17
C GLU A 153 4.27 -49.79 -28.25
N LYS A 154 4.83 -50.78 -27.56
CA LYS A 154 5.92 -50.74 -26.56
C LYS A 154 7.29 -50.55 -27.23
N ILE A 155 8.27 -49.96 -26.52
CA ILE A 155 9.68 -50.38 -26.46
C ILE A 155 10.39 -49.70 -25.25
N GLU A 156 11.29 -50.47 -24.63
CA GLU A 156 11.97 -50.41 -23.31
C GLU A 156 12.97 -49.24 -23.09
N GLU A 157 12.97 -48.59 -21.90
CA GLU A 157 13.97 -48.58 -20.79
C GLU A 157 15.47 -48.46 -21.18
N LYS A 158 16.38 -47.64 -20.62
CA LYS A 158 16.58 -46.85 -19.36
C LYS A 158 17.97 -46.11 -19.48
N PRO A 159 18.55 -45.38 -18.48
CA PRO A 159 18.01 -44.55 -17.39
C PRO A 159 18.75 -43.17 -17.20
N SER A 160 18.14 -42.19 -16.51
CA SER A 160 18.79 -41.42 -15.40
C SER A 160 17.88 -40.30 -14.85
N ASP A 161 17.64 -40.39 -13.53
CA ASP A 161 17.43 -39.34 -12.53
C ASP A 161 16.56 -38.11 -12.84
N LYS A 162 15.28 -38.21 -12.43
CA LYS A 162 14.55 -37.19 -11.64
C LYS A 162 13.20 -37.75 -11.23
N ILE A 163 13.16 -38.39 -10.06
CA ILE A 163 11.93 -38.82 -9.40
C ILE A 163 11.42 -37.62 -8.58
N GLU A 164 10.59 -36.79 -9.19
CA GLU A 164 9.58 -36.03 -8.45
C GLU A 164 8.38 -36.96 -8.27
N LYS A 165 8.24 -37.55 -7.07
CA LYS A 165 7.03 -38.26 -6.70
C LYS A 165 5.92 -37.22 -6.54
N LYS A 166 4.87 -37.35 -7.35
CA LYS A 166 3.55 -36.81 -7.02
C LYS A 166 3.16 -37.36 -5.65
N GLU A 167 3.25 -36.55 -4.60
CA GLU A 167 2.55 -36.82 -3.34
C GLU A 167 1.06 -36.78 -3.68
N GLU A 168 0.36 -37.91 -3.52
CA GLU A 168 -1.10 -37.94 -3.54
C GLU A 168 -1.60 -36.96 -2.46
N GLU A 169 -2.50 -36.04 -2.82
CA GLU A 169 -3.07 -35.03 -1.92
C GLU A 169 -3.82 -35.73 -0.77
N ILE A 170 -3.12 -36.03 0.31
CA ILE A 170 -3.73 -36.46 1.57
C ILE A 170 -4.43 -35.22 2.13
N GLU A 171 -5.74 -35.31 2.38
CA GLU A 171 -6.49 -34.23 3.02
C GLU A 171 -5.90 -33.92 4.41
N GLU A 172 -5.33 -32.73 4.57
CA GLU A 172 -4.71 -32.29 5.83
C GLU A 172 -5.74 -31.58 6.72
N ILE A 173 -5.64 -31.76 8.05
CA ILE A 173 -6.54 -31.14 9.03
C ILE A 173 -5.81 -30.07 9.83
N GLY A 174 -6.42 -28.89 9.96
CA GLY A 174 -5.90 -27.78 10.76
C GLY A 174 -5.45 -26.60 9.89
N GLU A 175 -5.25 -25.46 10.53
CA GLU A 175 -4.79 -24.23 9.88
C GLU A 175 -3.33 -23.96 10.24
N THR A 176 -2.53 -23.59 9.26
CA THR A 176 -1.20 -23.01 9.48
C THR A 176 -1.32 -21.50 9.71
N LYS A 177 -0.48 -20.96 10.60
CA LYS A 177 -0.43 -19.53 10.94
C LYS A 177 1.03 -19.09 11.13
N PRO A 178 1.33 -17.79 11.17
CA PRO A 178 2.69 -17.31 11.42
C PRO A 178 3.34 -17.96 12.66
N GLY A 179 4.65 -18.20 12.56
CA GLY A 179 5.47 -18.90 13.56
C GLY A 179 5.64 -20.39 13.29
N ILE A 180 5.76 -21.18 14.35
CA ILE A 180 6.00 -22.63 14.29
C ILE A 180 4.69 -23.37 14.05
N ASN A 181 4.67 -24.22 13.04
CA ASN A 181 3.59 -25.16 12.75
C ASN A 181 4.16 -26.59 12.71
N LEU A 182 3.55 -27.50 13.46
CA LEU A 182 3.96 -28.90 13.55
C LEU A 182 2.93 -29.78 12.84
N GLN A 183 3.38 -30.73 12.03
CA GLN A 183 2.51 -31.71 11.40
C GLN A 183 2.72 -33.09 12.01
N GLY A 184 1.66 -33.72 12.53
CA GLY A 184 1.73 -35.06 13.11
C GLY A 184 0.41 -35.82 13.02
N TYR A 185 0.34 -36.96 13.69
CA TYR A 185 -0.84 -37.83 13.71
C TYR A 185 -1.57 -37.75 15.05
N CYS A 186 -2.89 -37.70 15.02
CA CYS A 186 -3.69 -37.81 16.24
C CYS A 186 -3.78 -39.27 16.70
N VAL A 187 -3.40 -39.56 17.95
CA VAL A 187 -3.49 -40.92 18.53
C VAL A 187 -4.81 -41.20 19.24
N ASN A 188 -5.69 -40.19 19.35
CA ASN A 188 -7.02 -40.38 19.91
C ASN A 188 -7.89 -41.19 18.94
N LYS A 189 -8.15 -42.46 19.27
CA LYS A 189 -8.94 -43.39 18.46
C LYS A 189 -10.36 -42.88 18.16
N ASP A 190 -10.91 -42.00 18.99
CA ASP A 190 -12.24 -41.42 18.78
C ASP A 190 -12.23 -40.20 17.85
N CYS A 191 -11.06 -39.59 17.61
CA CYS A 191 -10.89 -38.45 16.73
C CYS A 191 -11.05 -38.86 15.25
N LEU A 192 -11.78 -38.03 14.48
CA LEU A 192 -11.98 -38.26 13.05
C LEU A 192 -10.65 -38.29 12.28
N ALA A 193 -9.74 -37.37 12.60
CA ALA A 193 -8.41 -37.32 11.99
C ALA A 193 -7.63 -38.63 12.20
N SER A 194 -7.72 -39.22 13.40
CA SER A 194 -7.07 -40.50 13.71
C SER A 194 -7.69 -41.66 12.93
N LYS A 195 -9.03 -41.74 12.91
CA LYS A 195 -9.78 -42.80 12.20
C LYS A 195 -9.48 -42.80 10.70
N ALA A 196 -9.34 -41.62 10.10
CA ALA A 196 -9.01 -41.44 8.70
C ALA A 196 -7.49 -41.42 8.42
N LYS A 197 -6.64 -41.54 9.47
CA LYS A 197 -5.17 -41.47 9.38
C LYS A 197 -4.65 -40.20 8.70
N LEU A 198 -5.35 -39.08 8.90
CA LEU A 198 -5.00 -37.80 8.30
C LEU A 198 -3.93 -37.09 9.13
N LEU A 199 -3.04 -36.37 8.44
CA LEU A 199 -2.07 -35.49 9.07
C LEU A 199 -2.76 -34.26 9.64
N VAL A 200 -2.26 -33.81 10.79
CA VAL A 200 -2.84 -32.72 11.55
C VAL A 200 -1.79 -31.63 11.79
N TRP A 201 -2.10 -30.42 11.36
CA TRP A 201 -1.33 -29.21 11.68
C TRP A 201 -1.67 -28.69 13.07
N VAL A 202 -0.64 -28.36 13.84
CA VAL A 202 -0.72 -27.68 15.12
C VAL A 202 0.14 -26.43 15.07
N ASN A 203 -0.49 -25.26 15.17
CA ASN A 203 0.23 -24.00 15.28
C ASN A 203 0.62 -23.73 16.74
N ILE A 204 1.91 -23.51 16.97
CA ILE A 204 2.48 -23.11 18.26
C ILE A 204 2.64 -21.57 18.32
N GLY A 205 2.81 -20.92 17.16
CA GLY A 205 3.02 -19.48 17.06
C GLY A 205 4.49 -19.09 17.21
N PHE A 206 4.74 -17.86 17.66
CA PHE A 206 6.09 -17.33 17.88
C PHE A 206 6.62 -17.74 19.26
N ASP A 207 7.28 -18.89 19.33
CA ASP A 207 7.79 -19.44 20.59
C ASP A 207 9.16 -20.13 20.41
N ALA A 208 9.75 -20.55 21.51
CA ALA A 208 10.88 -21.46 21.55
C ALA A 208 10.46 -22.77 22.24
N ILE A 209 10.47 -23.87 21.48
CA ILE A 209 10.05 -25.18 21.98
C ILE A 209 11.15 -26.21 21.82
N THR A 210 11.11 -27.21 22.69
CA THR A 210 11.93 -28.43 22.56
C THR A 210 11.01 -29.63 22.58
N PHE A 211 11.18 -30.54 21.63
CA PHE A 211 10.32 -31.72 21.54
C PHE A 211 11.04 -32.95 21.01
N ILE A 212 10.50 -34.11 21.38
CA ILE A 212 10.87 -35.41 20.83
C ILE A 212 9.65 -35.91 20.07
N PRO A 213 9.74 -36.15 18.75
CA PRO A 213 8.58 -36.40 17.89
C PRO A 213 7.61 -37.47 18.38
N ASP A 214 8.12 -38.53 19.01
CA ASP A 214 7.33 -39.68 19.50
C ASP A 214 6.89 -39.59 20.97
N LYS A 215 7.41 -38.60 21.71
CA LYS A 215 7.16 -38.49 23.17
C LYS A 215 6.39 -37.25 23.55
N THR A 216 6.43 -36.21 22.72
CA THR A 216 5.73 -34.96 22.96
C THR A 216 4.37 -35.00 22.29
N PHE A 217 3.34 -34.59 23.03
CA PHE A 217 1.97 -34.53 22.54
C PHE A 217 1.49 -33.08 22.44
N TYR A 218 0.67 -32.80 21.43
CA TYR A 218 0.09 -31.48 21.23
C TYR A 218 -1.43 -31.54 21.07
N ASN A 219 -2.09 -30.42 21.32
CA ASN A 219 -3.54 -30.30 21.21
C ASN A 219 -3.99 -30.45 19.75
N CYS A 220 -4.78 -31.49 19.48
CA CYS A 220 -5.38 -31.72 18.17
C CYS A 220 -6.49 -30.70 17.93
N PRO A 221 -6.49 -29.91 16.84
CA PRO A 221 -7.57 -28.98 16.53
C PRO A 221 -8.93 -29.66 16.35
N ASN A 222 -8.96 -30.95 15.94
CA ASN A 222 -10.19 -31.70 15.72
C ASN A 222 -10.85 -32.16 17.04
N CYS A 223 -10.12 -32.89 17.90
CA CYS A 223 -10.68 -33.41 19.15
C CYS A 223 -10.39 -32.55 20.40
N LYS A 224 -9.59 -31.50 20.26
CA LYS A 224 -9.15 -30.56 21.31
C LYS A 224 -8.37 -31.19 22.47
N GLN A 225 -7.92 -32.43 22.31
CA GLN A 225 -7.12 -33.14 23.31
C GLN A 225 -5.65 -33.14 22.92
N SER A 226 -4.75 -33.22 23.91
CA SER A 226 -3.31 -33.31 23.72
C SER A 226 -2.90 -34.69 23.20
N THR A 227 -3.16 -34.94 21.92
CA THR A 227 -3.06 -36.28 21.31
C THR A 227 -2.42 -36.27 19.93
N VAL A 228 -1.98 -35.13 19.40
CA VAL A 228 -1.12 -35.13 18.20
C VAL A 228 0.28 -35.56 18.62
N ALA A 229 0.74 -36.68 18.08
CA ALA A 229 2.05 -37.27 18.29
C ALA A 229 2.70 -37.57 16.94
N SER A 230 3.89 -38.17 16.96
CA SER A 230 4.64 -38.59 15.77
C SER A 230 4.75 -37.46 14.76
N VAL A 231 5.30 -36.33 15.21
CA VAL A 231 5.50 -35.15 14.36
C VAL A 231 6.49 -35.49 13.24
N VAL A 232 6.05 -35.37 11.99
CA VAL A 232 6.83 -35.74 10.79
C VAL A 232 7.37 -34.54 10.03
N LYS A 233 6.73 -33.37 10.14
CA LYS A 233 7.15 -32.14 9.46
C LYS A 233 7.01 -30.94 10.39
N VAL A 234 7.90 -29.97 10.20
CA VAL A 234 7.81 -28.62 10.78
C VAL A 234 7.73 -27.63 9.64
N LEU A 235 6.84 -26.66 9.78
CA LEU A 235 6.71 -25.51 8.90
C LEU A 235 6.89 -24.23 9.72
N PHE A 236 7.86 -23.43 9.34
CA PHE A 236 7.97 -22.05 9.81
C PHE A 236 7.33 -21.12 8.78
N LEU A 237 6.47 -20.22 9.24
CA LEU A 237 5.75 -19.27 8.39
C LEU A 237 5.96 -17.83 8.91
N ASP A 238 6.28 -16.89 8.02
CA ASP A 238 6.39 -15.45 8.29
C ASP A 238 7.20 -15.11 9.55
N SER A 239 8.35 -15.79 9.72
CA SER A 239 9.15 -15.72 10.93
C SER A 239 10.64 -15.74 10.66
N GLU A 240 11.41 -15.09 11.53
CA GLU A 240 12.81 -15.43 11.70
C GLU A 240 12.90 -16.65 12.60
N HIS A 241 13.54 -17.70 12.12
CA HIS A 241 13.54 -18.95 12.85
C HIS A 241 14.89 -19.65 12.89
N SER A 242 14.96 -20.58 13.82
CA SER A 242 16.05 -21.55 13.89
C SER A 242 15.53 -22.92 14.28
N ILE A 243 16.17 -23.95 13.73
CA ILE A 243 15.94 -25.35 14.05
C ILE A 243 17.29 -26.02 14.29
N CYS A 244 17.40 -26.75 15.39
CA CYS A 244 18.56 -27.54 15.77
C CYS A 244 18.07 -28.93 16.19
N ASP A 245 18.74 -29.99 15.72
CA ASP A 245 18.60 -31.31 16.31
C ASP A 245 19.81 -31.62 17.19
N ASN A 246 19.75 -32.70 17.97
CA ASN A 246 20.83 -33.10 18.86
C ASN A 246 22.01 -33.78 18.15
N ASP A 247 21.87 -34.14 16.87
CA ASP A 247 22.94 -34.76 16.07
C ASP A 247 23.81 -33.69 15.38
N THR A 248 23.23 -32.53 15.09
CA THR A 248 23.89 -31.40 14.45
C THR A 248 24.34 -30.37 15.47
N SER A 249 25.58 -29.90 15.34
CA SER A 249 26.13 -28.92 16.28
C SER A 249 25.74 -27.47 15.95
N LEU A 250 25.16 -27.20 14.77
CA LEU A 250 24.86 -25.84 14.32
C LEU A 250 23.37 -25.69 13.97
N PRO A 251 22.67 -24.74 14.60
CA PRO A 251 21.27 -24.47 14.28
C PRO A 251 21.18 -23.91 12.85
N THR A 252 20.26 -24.45 12.07
CA THR A 252 19.89 -23.86 10.78
C THR A 252 19.02 -22.64 11.06
N LYS A 253 19.48 -21.45 10.63
CA LYS A 253 18.74 -20.18 10.75
C LYS A 253 18.22 -19.75 9.39
N SER A 254 17.02 -19.18 9.37
CA SER A 254 16.44 -18.63 8.14
C SER A 254 15.40 -17.58 8.45
N ASN A 255 15.01 -16.84 7.42
CA ASN A 255 13.94 -15.85 7.43
C ASN A 255 13.15 -15.86 6.11
N HIS A 256 13.15 -16.98 5.39
CA HIS A 256 12.23 -17.15 4.27
C HIS A 256 10.80 -17.28 4.79
N TYR A 257 9.84 -16.71 4.08
CA TYR A 257 8.42 -16.65 4.45
C TYR A 257 7.84 -18.03 4.74
N GLN A 258 8.37 -19.07 4.09
CA GLN A 258 7.95 -20.45 4.30
C GLN A 258 9.16 -21.39 4.26
N CYS A 259 9.35 -22.18 5.33
CA CYS A 259 10.41 -23.18 5.42
C CYS A 259 9.89 -24.50 5.95
N TYR A 260 10.08 -25.58 5.19
CA TYR A 260 9.74 -26.94 5.58
C TYR A 260 10.96 -27.73 6.04
N TYR A 261 10.82 -28.41 7.17
CA TYR A 261 11.82 -29.34 7.69
C TYR A 261 11.20 -30.70 7.94
N SER A 262 11.82 -31.74 7.40
CA SER A 262 11.45 -33.12 7.70
C SER A 262 12.02 -33.51 9.06
N ILE A 263 11.20 -34.15 9.89
CA ILE A 263 11.54 -34.51 11.27
C ILE A 263 11.82 -36.01 11.34
N LYS A 264 12.98 -36.35 11.92
CA LYS A 264 13.40 -37.74 12.13
C LYS A 264 13.02 -38.21 13.52
N PHE A 265 12.51 -39.43 13.60
CA PHE A 265 12.20 -40.09 14.86
C PHE A 265 13.48 -40.37 15.66
N GLY A 266 13.35 -40.38 16.99
CA GLY A 266 14.46 -40.63 17.92
C GLY A 266 15.36 -39.43 18.25
N LEU A 267 15.24 -38.31 17.52
CA LEU A 267 15.99 -37.09 17.80
C LEU A 267 15.23 -36.12 18.70
N THR A 268 15.98 -35.22 19.34
CA THR A 268 15.43 -34.08 20.08
C THR A 268 15.63 -32.82 19.25
N TYR A 269 14.55 -32.08 19.02
CA TYR A 269 14.58 -30.86 18.25
C TYR A 269 14.37 -29.65 19.15
N GLN A 270 15.18 -28.63 18.96
CA GLN A 270 14.98 -27.29 19.51
C GLN A 270 14.59 -26.35 18.38
N LEU A 271 13.39 -25.77 18.48
CA LEU A 271 12.84 -24.83 17.52
C LEU A 271 12.73 -23.45 18.18
N GLN A 272 12.97 -22.41 17.40
CA GLN A 272 12.67 -21.04 17.81
C GLN A 272 12.13 -20.28 16.61
N ALA A 273 11.00 -19.60 16.78
CA ALA A 273 10.47 -18.65 15.81
C ALA A 273 10.21 -17.31 16.48
N ARG A 274 10.52 -16.23 15.79
CA ARG A 274 10.24 -14.86 16.21
C ARG A 274 9.55 -14.14 15.07
N LYS A 275 8.68 -13.20 15.42
CA LYS A 275 8.11 -12.28 14.44
C LYS A 275 9.25 -11.52 13.77
N ILE A 276 9.20 -11.38 12.44
CA ILE A 276 10.14 -10.54 11.70
C ILE A 276 10.06 -9.08 12.22
N LEU A 277 11.21 -8.45 12.38
CA LEU A 277 11.34 -7.08 12.87
C LEU A 277 12.48 -6.40 12.12
N GLN A 278 12.42 -5.08 11.94
CA GLN A 278 13.57 -4.36 11.42
C GLN A 278 14.76 -4.51 12.37
N HIS A 279 15.94 -4.76 11.81
CA HIS A 279 17.19 -4.92 12.56
C HIS A 279 17.84 -3.60 12.96
N ALA A 280 17.17 -2.47 12.66
CA ALA A 280 17.65 -1.15 12.99
C ALA A 280 17.71 -0.92 14.52
N ILE A 281 18.73 -0.17 14.94
CA ILE A 281 18.96 0.16 16.35
C ILE A 281 18.08 1.35 16.78
N ASN A 282 17.82 2.27 15.85
CA ASN A 282 16.96 3.44 16.03
C ASN A 282 16.38 3.90 14.68
N LEU A 283 15.58 4.97 14.70
CA LEU A 283 14.90 5.48 13.51
C LEU A 283 15.87 5.98 12.41
N GLU A 284 16.96 6.66 12.76
CA GLU A 284 17.88 7.20 11.76
C GLU A 284 18.67 6.09 11.07
N ASP A 285 19.04 5.06 11.84
CA ASP A 285 19.63 3.84 11.29
C ASP A 285 18.63 3.13 10.35
N LEU A 286 17.34 3.05 10.73
CA LEU A 286 16.30 2.47 9.87
C LEU A 286 16.12 3.24 8.57
N ILE A 287 16.03 4.57 8.62
CA ILE A 287 15.90 5.43 7.43
C ILE A 287 17.11 5.22 6.52
N THR A 288 18.32 5.33 7.08
CA THR A 288 19.57 5.22 6.31
C THR A 288 19.67 3.85 5.61
N ARG A 289 19.39 2.75 6.33
CA ARG A 289 19.40 1.41 5.74
C ARG A 289 18.33 1.24 4.67
N SER A 290 17.13 1.75 4.91
CA SER A 290 16.01 1.67 3.96
C SER A 290 16.29 2.45 2.67
N GLU A 291 16.85 3.65 2.77
CA GLU A 291 17.26 4.45 1.61
C GLU A 291 18.32 3.75 0.78
N ASN A 292 19.36 3.23 1.44
CA ASN A 292 20.42 2.49 0.79
C ASN A 292 19.91 1.20 0.13
N ALA A 293 18.99 0.47 0.77
CA ALA A 293 18.38 -0.74 0.24
C ALA A 293 17.50 -0.45 -0.98
N ILE A 294 16.64 0.58 -0.94
CA ILE A 294 15.79 0.99 -2.08
C ILE A 294 16.61 1.44 -3.31
N LEU A 295 17.82 1.95 -3.08
CA LEU A 295 18.74 2.37 -4.14
C LEU A 295 19.73 1.26 -4.53
N SER A 296 19.62 0.07 -3.94
CA SER A 296 20.58 -0.98 -4.18
C SER A 296 20.37 -1.67 -5.52
N THR A 297 21.44 -2.29 -6.03
CA THR A 297 21.43 -3.07 -7.26
C THR A 297 20.44 -4.23 -7.22
N GLU A 298 20.24 -4.83 -6.05
CA GLU A 298 19.29 -5.93 -5.81
C GLU A 298 17.86 -5.49 -6.11
N ILE A 299 17.41 -4.38 -5.51
CA ILE A 299 16.06 -3.82 -5.75
C ILE A 299 15.93 -3.27 -7.17
N ILE A 300 16.95 -2.58 -7.70
CA ILE A 300 16.94 -2.08 -9.08
C ILE A 300 16.78 -3.22 -10.08
N ASN A 301 17.50 -4.33 -9.91
CA ASN A 301 17.39 -5.50 -10.80
C ASN A 301 16.00 -6.14 -10.73
N LEU A 302 15.42 -6.27 -9.53
CA LEU A 302 14.04 -6.71 -9.35
C LEU A 302 13.07 -5.78 -10.09
N MET A 303 13.22 -4.47 -9.94
CA MET A 303 12.37 -3.48 -10.62
C MET A 303 12.49 -3.56 -12.15
N ILE A 304 13.70 -3.73 -12.69
CA ILE A 304 13.93 -3.91 -14.13
C ILE A 304 13.21 -5.16 -14.64
N GLU A 305 13.30 -6.27 -13.91
CA GLU A 305 12.61 -7.51 -14.29
C GLU A 305 11.09 -7.33 -14.28
N LEU A 306 10.54 -6.69 -13.26
CA LEU A 306 9.11 -6.36 -13.19
C LEU A 306 8.69 -5.48 -14.39
N GLN A 307 9.48 -4.47 -14.74
CA GLN A 307 9.19 -3.58 -15.86
C GLN A 307 9.17 -4.30 -17.22
N LYS A 308 9.94 -5.39 -17.41
CA LYS A 308 9.87 -6.22 -18.64
C LYS A 308 8.50 -6.85 -18.85
N HIS A 309 7.74 -7.06 -17.78
CA HIS A 309 6.37 -7.56 -17.84
C HIS A 309 5.32 -6.43 -18.00
N LEU A 310 5.74 -5.24 -18.43
CA LEU A 310 4.91 -4.03 -18.63
C LEU A 310 4.25 -3.54 -17.33
N ILE A 311 4.85 -3.84 -16.20
CA ILE A 311 4.33 -3.47 -14.89
C ILE A 311 4.81 -2.08 -14.50
N THR A 312 3.89 -1.23 -14.03
CA THR A 312 4.22 0.10 -13.55
C THR A 312 4.74 0.03 -12.11
N VAL A 313 6.00 0.38 -11.88
CA VAL A 313 6.59 0.48 -10.55
C VAL A 313 6.63 1.93 -10.11
N VAL A 314 5.88 2.27 -9.06
CA VAL A 314 5.83 3.61 -8.48
C VAL A 314 6.78 3.66 -7.28
N LYS A 315 7.92 4.33 -7.49
CA LYS A 315 8.90 4.57 -6.44
C LYS A 315 8.59 5.91 -5.75
N PRO A 316 8.50 5.97 -4.42
CA PRO A 316 8.54 7.25 -3.74
C PRO A 316 9.93 7.88 -3.97
N LEU A 317 9.94 9.10 -4.50
CA LEU A 317 11.18 9.83 -4.84
C LEU A 317 12.09 10.08 -3.63
N LYS A 318 11.51 10.06 -2.43
CA LYS A 318 12.20 10.19 -1.14
C LYS A 318 11.47 9.33 -0.11
N VAL A 319 12.19 8.90 0.92
CA VAL A 319 11.56 8.33 2.12
C VAL A 319 10.58 9.35 2.70
N LYS A 320 9.54 8.82 3.34
CA LYS A 320 8.45 9.58 3.96
C LYS A 320 9.01 10.75 4.78
N ASP A 321 8.30 11.88 4.78
CA ASP A 321 8.65 13.03 5.62
C ASP A 321 8.88 12.58 7.08
N ARG A 322 10.02 13.00 7.66
CA ARG A 322 10.48 12.56 8.98
C ARG A 322 9.45 12.81 10.07
N ALA A 323 8.74 13.95 10.04
CA ALA A 323 7.72 14.27 11.04
C ALA A 323 6.52 13.32 10.91
N LYS A 324 6.07 13.05 9.68
CA LYS A 324 4.99 12.09 9.43
C LYS A 324 5.36 10.66 9.80
N LEU A 325 6.62 10.28 9.57
CA LEU A 325 7.12 8.96 9.94
C LEU A 325 7.17 8.79 11.46
N LEU A 326 7.67 9.79 12.19
CA LEU A 326 7.66 9.80 13.66
C LEU A 326 6.24 9.70 14.21
N GLU A 327 5.31 10.47 13.66
CA GLU A 327 3.90 10.44 14.03
C GLU A 327 3.30 9.04 13.82
N GLN A 328 3.57 8.42 12.68
CA GLN A 328 3.14 7.06 12.40
C GLN A 328 3.76 6.04 13.37
N ILE A 329 5.06 6.11 13.63
CA ILE A 329 5.71 5.19 14.57
C ILE A 329 5.12 5.33 15.96
N HIS A 330 4.76 6.55 16.37
CA HIS A 330 4.10 6.80 17.63
C HIS A 330 2.72 6.12 17.71
N PHE A 331 1.86 6.35 16.71
CA PHE A 331 0.47 5.88 16.76
C PHE A 331 0.26 4.44 16.30
N ASP A 332 0.91 4.02 15.23
CA ASP A 332 0.68 2.72 14.59
C ASP A 332 1.58 1.62 15.19
N TYR A 333 2.77 2.00 15.71
CA TYR A 333 3.78 1.05 16.21
C TYR A 333 4.16 1.26 17.68
N GLY A 334 3.47 2.14 18.42
CA GLY A 334 3.70 2.33 19.86
C GLY A 334 5.10 2.83 20.21
N ASN A 335 5.71 3.64 19.33
CA ASN A 335 7.11 4.10 19.37
C ASN A 335 8.18 3.05 19.04
N ASP A 336 7.79 1.85 18.59
CA ASP A 336 8.74 0.82 18.17
C ASP A 336 9.04 0.92 16.67
N CYS A 337 10.14 1.60 16.33
CA CYS A 337 10.58 1.70 14.94
C CYS A 337 10.89 0.34 14.30
N LYS A 338 11.11 -0.73 15.08
CA LYS A 338 11.38 -2.06 14.53
C LYS A 338 10.18 -2.68 13.83
N GLN A 339 8.98 -2.15 14.07
CA GLN A 339 7.75 -2.60 13.41
C GLN A 339 7.41 -1.79 12.15
N ALA A 340 8.19 -0.75 11.83
CA ALA A 340 7.95 0.14 10.70
C ALA A 340 8.56 -0.42 9.40
N PHE A 341 7.80 -1.26 8.71
CA PHE A 341 8.20 -1.83 7.41
C PHE A 341 7.96 -0.87 6.24
N ASP A 342 7.14 0.15 6.41
CA ASP A 342 6.73 1.07 5.35
C ASP A 342 7.74 2.22 5.09
N VAL A 343 8.84 2.29 5.86
CA VAL A 343 9.94 3.24 5.64
C VAL A 343 10.61 2.99 4.30
N GLY A 344 10.93 1.73 4.04
CA GLY A 344 11.51 1.24 2.80
C GLY A 344 10.43 0.66 1.90
N ARG A 345 9.43 1.43 1.47
CA ARG A 345 8.31 0.92 0.66
C ARG A 345 8.34 1.36 -0.80
N PHE A 346 7.98 0.46 -1.71
CA PHE A 346 7.58 0.82 -3.08
C PHE A 346 6.27 0.14 -3.49
N THR A 347 5.55 0.76 -4.42
CA THR A 347 4.24 0.27 -4.86
C THR A 347 4.28 -0.17 -6.32
N ILE A 348 3.67 -1.31 -6.59
CA ILE A 348 3.48 -1.84 -7.93
C ILE A 348 2.03 -1.68 -8.34
N LEU A 349 1.80 -1.11 -9.50
CA LEU A 349 0.48 -0.90 -10.08
C LEU A 349 0.26 -1.82 -11.28
N CYS A 350 -0.75 -2.67 -11.15
CA CYS A 350 -1.16 -3.63 -12.16
C CYS A 350 -2.43 -3.17 -12.88
N ASP A 351 -2.50 -3.35 -14.19
CA ASP A 351 -3.72 -3.10 -14.96
C ASP A 351 -4.77 -4.17 -14.73
N ASN A 352 -4.35 -5.42 -14.50
CA ASN A 352 -5.24 -6.57 -14.41
C ASN A 352 -4.69 -7.67 -13.48
N PRO A 353 -5.54 -8.64 -13.06
CA PRO A 353 -5.11 -9.75 -12.21
C PRO A 353 -4.01 -10.64 -12.81
N THR A 354 -3.91 -10.75 -14.14
CA THR A 354 -2.87 -11.55 -14.79
C THR A 354 -1.49 -10.96 -14.52
N GLN A 355 -1.34 -9.62 -14.63
CA GLN A 355 -0.10 -8.94 -14.26
C GLN A 355 0.24 -9.13 -12.78
N LEU A 356 -0.75 -9.14 -11.89
CA LEU A 356 -0.54 -9.42 -10.48
C LEU A 356 0.08 -10.82 -10.27
N GLN A 357 -0.42 -11.84 -10.98
CA GLN A 357 0.16 -13.19 -10.96
C GLN A 357 1.58 -13.24 -11.56
N SER A 358 1.86 -12.44 -12.58
CA SER A 358 3.21 -12.30 -13.13
C SER A 358 4.19 -11.75 -12.09
N ILE A 359 3.80 -10.74 -11.30
CA ILE A 359 4.62 -10.23 -10.18
C ILE A 359 4.93 -11.36 -9.20
N MET A 360 3.93 -12.13 -8.80
CA MET A 360 4.13 -13.24 -7.86
C MET A 360 5.14 -14.27 -8.40
N THR A 361 5.11 -14.51 -9.71
CA THR A 361 6.07 -15.41 -10.36
C THR A 361 7.50 -14.86 -10.31
N VAL A 362 7.68 -13.54 -10.45
CA VAL A 362 8.98 -12.87 -10.32
C VAL A 362 9.47 -12.87 -8.87
N ILE A 363 8.58 -12.57 -7.92
CA ILE A 363 8.90 -12.48 -6.49
C ILE A 363 9.25 -13.85 -5.90
N LYS A 364 8.62 -14.93 -6.36
CA LYS A 364 9.03 -16.30 -6.01
C LYS A 364 10.47 -16.64 -6.44
N LYS A 365 11.09 -15.82 -7.30
CA LYS A 365 12.49 -15.91 -7.73
C LYS A 365 13.37 -14.82 -7.10
N ALA A 366 12.94 -14.20 -6.00
CA ALA A 366 13.65 -13.11 -5.33
C ALA A 366 15.13 -13.42 -5.02
N GLU A 367 15.45 -14.69 -4.74
CA GLU A 367 16.81 -15.16 -4.48
C GLU A 367 17.77 -14.87 -5.66
N GLN A 368 17.28 -14.84 -6.90
CA GLN A 368 18.07 -14.50 -8.09
C GLN A 368 18.59 -13.05 -8.05
N PHE A 369 17.95 -12.20 -7.25
CA PHE A 369 18.33 -10.80 -7.03
C PHE A 369 19.06 -10.60 -5.69
N ASN A 370 19.43 -11.67 -4.99
CA ASN A 370 19.96 -11.65 -3.62
C ASN A 370 18.99 -11.04 -2.60
N LEU A 371 17.69 -11.27 -2.79
CA LEU A 371 16.62 -10.87 -1.88
C LEU A 371 15.97 -12.11 -1.26
N ILE A 372 15.47 -11.99 -0.04
CA ILE A 372 14.72 -13.06 0.63
C ILE A 372 13.28 -12.58 0.84
N VAL A 373 12.30 -13.36 0.38
CA VAL A 373 10.89 -13.12 0.70
C VAL A 373 10.67 -13.61 2.12
N SER A 374 10.34 -12.72 3.05
CA SER A 374 10.21 -13.02 4.48
C SER A 374 8.77 -12.97 5.00
N GLU A 375 7.87 -12.34 4.25
CA GLU A 375 6.43 -12.36 4.48
C GLU A 375 5.72 -12.15 3.14
N ASP A 376 4.61 -12.86 2.94
CA ASP A 376 3.79 -12.83 1.72
C ASP A 376 2.30 -12.85 2.13
N GLU A 377 1.64 -11.68 2.08
CA GLU A 377 0.24 -11.50 2.49
C GLU A 377 -0.66 -11.03 1.34
N ASP A 378 -1.70 -11.81 1.03
CA ASP A 378 -2.74 -11.47 0.05
C ASP A 378 -4.01 -10.90 0.70
N PHE A 379 -4.28 -9.61 0.48
CA PHE A 379 -5.50 -8.90 0.91
C PHE A 379 -6.50 -8.65 -0.23
N PHE A 380 -6.41 -9.36 -1.36
CA PHE A 380 -7.44 -9.30 -2.40
C PHE A 380 -8.69 -10.10 -2.03
N THR A 381 -8.50 -11.24 -1.38
CA THR A 381 -9.58 -12.15 -0.98
C THR A 381 -10.03 -11.95 0.47
N ARG A 382 -9.16 -11.36 1.31
CA ARG A 382 -9.40 -11.10 2.73
C ARG A 382 -9.43 -9.60 2.97
N GLN A 383 -10.40 -9.12 3.73
CA GLN A 383 -10.49 -7.71 4.10
C GLN A 383 -9.39 -7.38 5.12
N SER A 384 -8.49 -6.47 4.75
CA SER A 384 -7.60 -5.81 5.71
C SER A 384 -8.41 -4.98 6.70
N LYS A 385 -7.81 -4.53 7.80
CA LYS A 385 -8.50 -3.68 8.80
C LYS A 385 -9.14 -2.43 8.19
N THR A 386 -8.53 -1.88 7.14
CA THR A 386 -9.02 -0.70 6.42
C THR A 386 -9.76 -1.08 5.14
N HIS A 387 -9.94 -2.35 4.81
CA HIS A 387 -10.58 -2.84 3.58
C HIS A 387 -9.83 -2.39 2.30
N TYR A 388 -8.55 -2.05 2.38
CA TYR A 388 -7.75 -1.85 1.16
C TYR A 388 -7.40 -3.20 0.53
N ARG A 389 -7.43 -3.28 -0.81
CA ARG A 389 -7.06 -4.47 -1.59
C ARG A 389 -5.67 -4.34 -2.18
N PHE A 390 -4.76 -5.16 -1.70
CA PHE A 390 -3.37 -5.18 -2.11
C PHE A 390 -2.75 -6.51 -1.74
N HIS A 391 -1.56 -6.74 -2.26
CA HIS A 391 -0.72 -7.85 -1.91
C HIS A 391 0.57 -7.25 -1.33
N SER A 392 0.94 -7.67 -0.12
CA SER A 392 2.07 -7.14 0.63
C SER A 392 3.17 -8.18 0.74
N VAL A 393 4.39 -7.81 0.37
CA VAL A 393 5.55 -8.68 0.49
C VAL A 393 6.64 -7.95 1.24
N LYS A 394 7.19 -8.56 2.28
CA LYS A 394 8.38 -8.06 2.97
C LYS A 394 9.61 -8.76 2.41
N LEU A 395 10.46 -7.98 1.78
CA LEU A 395 11.72 -8.42 1.18
C LEU A 395 12.87 -8.05 2.10
N TYR A 396 13.56 -9.05 2.62
CA TYR A 396 14.81 -8.83 3.34
C TYR A 396 15.95 -8.60 2.36
N VAL A 397 16.74 -7.55 2.60
CA VAL A 397 17.92 -7.19 1.80
C VAL A 397 19.18 -7.47 2.63
N PRO A 398 19.80 -8.66 2.49
CA PRO A 398 20.85 -9.12 3.40
C PRO A 398 22.04 -8.16 3.49
N LYS A 399 22.37 -7.50 2.38
CA LYS A 399 23.50 -6.55 2.29
C LYS A 399 23.38 -5.35 3.22
N TYR A 400 22.16 -4.86 3.47
CA TYR A 400 21.88 -3.70 4.33
C TYR A 400 21.21 -4.12 5.64
N ASP A 401 20.89 -5.40 5.79
CA ASP A 401 20.34 -5.98 7.01
C ASP A 401 19.07 -5.20 7.43
N VAL A 402 18.12 -5.12 6.49
CA VAL A 402 16.86 -4.37 6.60
C VAL A 402 15.79 -5.01 5.73
N TYR A 403 14.52 -4.85 6.12
CA TYR A 403 13.36 -5.27 5.34
C TYR A 403 12.78 -4.08 4.57
N VAL A 404 12.43 -4.33 3.31
CA VAL A 404 11.76 -3.41 2.37
C VAL A 404 10.37 -3.96 2.10
N GLU A 405 9.35 -3.10 2.11
CA GLU A 405 7.97 -3.49 1.80
C GLU A 405 7.67 -3.24 0.32
N MET A 406 7.20 -4.28 -0.36
CA MET A 406 6.62 -4.18 -1.69
C MET A 406 5.11 -4.35 -1.58
N GLN A 407 4.36 -3.38 -2.05
CA GLN A 407 2.90 -3.49 -2.15
C GLN A 407 2.46 -3.53 -3.61
N ALA A 408 1.74 -4.57 -4.02
CA ALA A 408 1.15 -4.66 -5.35
C ALA A 408 -0.37 -4.46 -5.27
N THR A 409 -0.93 -3.61 -6.12
CA THR A 409 -2.39 -3.41 -6.23
C THR A 409 -2.82 -3.21 -7.68
N LEU A 410 -4.13 -3.31 -7.94
CA LEU A 410 -4.69 -2.96 -9.26
C LEU A 410 -4.83 -1.43 -9.36
N LYS A 411 -4.58 -0.86 -10.55
CA LYS A 411 -4.73 0.58 -10.80
C LYS A 411 -6.10 1.10 -10.39
N LYS A 412 -7.17 0.37 -10.71
CA LYS A 412 -8.55 0.73 -10.33
C LYS A 412 -8.83 0.77 -8.82
N PHE A 413 -7.95 0.22 -7.99
CA PHE A 413 -8.04 0.21 -6.52
C PHE A 413 -7.11 1.23 -5.87
N THR A 414 -6.23 1.89 -6.63
CA THR A 414 -5.21 2.76 -6.06
C THR A 414 -5.75 4.13 -5.67
N THR A 415 -5.23 4.68 -4.59
CA THR A 415 -5.39 6.09 -4.19
C THR A 415 -4.10 6.90 -4.40
N LEU A 416 -3.18 6.41 -5.24
CA LEU A 416 -1.98 7.16 -5.60
C LEU A 416 -2.33 8.29 -6.57
N GLU A 417 -1.84 9.49 -6.27
CA GLU A 417 -2.01 10.68 -7.12
C GLU A 417 -1.40 10.43 -8.50
N GLY A 418 -2.12 10.81 -9.56
CA GLY A 418 -1.74 10.54 -10.95
C GLY A 418 -2.16 9.15 -11.48
N TYR A 419 -2.57 8.23 -10.63
CA TYR A 419 -2.97 6.87 -11.03
C TYR A 419 -4.38 6.45 -10.59
N SER A 420 -5.00 7.21 -9.69
CA SER A 420 -6.32 6.90 -9.15
C SER A 420 -7.46 7.33 -10.08
N ASP A 421 -8.51 6.51 -10.18
CA ASP A 421 -9.77 6.83 -10.87
C ASP A 421 -10.69 7.77 -10.07
N ILE A 422 -10.21 8.27 -8.92
CA ILE A 422 -10.94 9.16 -8.02
C ILE A 422 -10.25 10.51 -8.00
N GLU A 423 -11.02 11.58 -8.16
CA GLU A 423 -10.51 12.94 -8.35
C GLU A 423 -9.84 13.51 -7.10
N ASN A 424 -10.20 12.98 -5.93
CA ASN A 424 -9.57 13.32 -4.66
C ASN A 424 -8.94 12.08 -4.02
N PRO A 425 -7.80 11.60 -4.56
CA PRO A 425 -7.19 10.35 -4.14
C PRO A 425 -6.68 10.42 -2.69
N LYS A 426 -6.35 11.61 -2.19
CA LYS A 426 -5.83 11.81 -0.83
C LYS A 426 -6.91 11.76 0.26
N LEU A 427 -8.20 11.82 -0.10
CA LEU A 427 -9.29 11.95 0.87
C LEU A 427 -9.29 10.84 1.93
N SER A 428 -9.29 9.57 1.49
CA SER A 428 -9.35 8.41 2.40
C SER A 428 -8.11 8.34 3.30
N HIS A 429 -6.92 8.59 2.73
CA HIS A 429 -5.67 8.60 3.47
C HIS A 429 -5.61 9.71 4.53
N LEU A 430 -5.97 10.95 4.17
CA LEU A 430 -6.00 12.07 5.12
C LEU A 430 -7.05 11.84 6.22
N PHE A 431 -8.22 11.30 5.87
CA PHE A 431 -9.25 10.94 6.84
C PHE A 431 -8.74 9.88 7.83
N TYR A 432 -8.02 8.85 7.33
CA TYR A 432 -7.34 7.86 8.16
C TYR A 432 -6.28 8.49 9.08
N GLU A 433 -5.43 9.39 8.56
CA GLU A 433 -4.41 10.08 9.36
C GLU A 433 -5.01 10.80 10.57
N TYR A 434 -6.15 11.49 10.42
CA TYR A 434 -6.82 12.16 11.54
C TYR A 434 -7.34 11.20 12.61
N ILE A 435 -7.87 10.03 12.20
CA ILE A 435 -8.57 9.16 13.15
C ILE A 435 -7.68 8.06 13.73
N ARG A 436 -6.59 7.65 13.09
CA ARG A 436 -5.79 6.48 13.55
C ARG A 436 -5.19 6.66 14.95
N GLY A 437 -4.72 7.86 15.26
CA GLY A 437 -4.12 8.20 16.56
C GLY A 437 -5.10 8.76 17.59
N TRP A 438 -6.37 8.93 17.20
CA TRP A 438 -7.35 9.60 18.05
C TRP A 438 -7.81 8.72 19.20
N LYS A 439 -7.49 9.15 20.42
CA LYS A 439 -7.96 8.55 21.68
C LYS A 439 -9.14 9.39 22.21
N PRO A 440 -10.39 8.92 22.12
CA PRO A 440 -11.54 9.69 22.58
C PRO A 440 -11.49 9.88 24.09
N SER A 441 -11.82 11.09 24.55
CA SER A 441 -11.81 11.49 25.95
C SER A 441 -13.15 11.25 26.66
N ASN A 442 -14.22 11.07 25.89
CA ASN A 442 -15.59 10.95 26.38
C ASN A 442 -16.45 10.10 25.41
N THR A 443 -17.64 9.72 25.85
CA THR A 443 -18.57 8.86 25.08
C THR A 443 -18.96 9.46 23.73
N SER A 444 -19.16 10.79 23.64
CA SER A 444 -19.51 11.43 22.38
C SER A 444 -18.36 11.37 21.36
N GLU A 445 -17.12 11.53 21.81
CA GLU A 445 -15.94 11.34 20.96
C GLU A 445 -15.76 9.89 20.55
N GLU A 446 -16.07 8.93 21.44
CA GLU A 446 -16.00 7.51 21.13
C GLU A 446 -17.01 7.12 20.04
N GLU A 447 -18.25 7.61 20.13
CA GLU A 447 -19.26 7.43 19.09
C GLU A 447 -18.82 8.04 17.76
N LEU A 448 -18.27 9.26 17.78
CA LEU A 448 -17.78 9.94 16.57
C LEU A 448 -16.57 9.20 15.96
N LYS A 449 -15.65 8.69 16.79
CA LYS A 449 -14.52 7.88 16.36
C LYS A 449 -14.98 6.59 15.68
N GLN A 450 -15.89 5.85 16.30
CA GLN A 450 -16.46 4.62 15.72
C GLN A 450 -17.18 4.90 14.40
N ALA A 451 -17.98 5.97 14.34
CA ALA A 451 -18.64 6.39 13.11
C ALA A 451 -17.63 6.76 12.01
N SER A 452 -16.49 7.33 12.39
CA SER A 452 -15.41 7.67 11.47
C SER A 452 -14.73 6.41 10.92
N ASP A 453 -14.42 5.43 11.77
CA ASP A 453 -13.86 4.15 11.32
C ASP A 453 -14.79 3.43 10.33
N VAL A 454 -16.08 3.39 10.62
CA VAL A 454 -17.11 2.83 9.71
C VAL A 454 -17.17 3.61 8.39
N THR A 455 -17.02 4.94 8.44
CA THR A 455 -17.03 5.79 7.25
C THR A 455 -15.79 5.56 6.38
N LEU A 456 -14.62 5.40 6.99
CA LEU A 456 -13.38 5.05 6.29
C LEU A 456 -13.50 3.68 5.59
N ILE A 457 -14.07 2.69 6.28
CA ILE A 457 -14.35 1.36 5.70
C ILE A 457 -15.23 1.52 4.45
N LYS A 458 -16.32 2.29 4.53
CA LYS A 458 -17.21 2.54 3.38
C LYS A 458 -16.51 3.25 2.22
N PHE A 459 -15.58 4.16 2.48
CA PHE A 459 -14.76 4.75 1.42
C PHE A 459 -13.95 3.67 0.72
N ASN A 460 -13.26 2.83 1.48
CA ASN A 460 -12.40 1.79 0.93
C ASN A 460 -13.20 0.67 0.26
N ASP A 461 -14.43 0.38 0.71
CA ASP A 461 -15.36 -0.52 0.03
C ASP A 461 -15.73 -0.04 -1.38
N ILE A 462 -15.91 1.27 -1.55
CA ILE A 462 -16.17 1.88 -2.87
C ILE A 462 -14.88 1.91 -3.71
N ILE A 463 -13.76 2.35 -3.12
CA ILE A 463 -12.45 2.46 -3.81
C ILE A 463 -12.02 1.10 -4.35
N CYS A 464 -12.02 0.08 -3.48
CA CYS A 464 -11.53 -1.26 -3.75
C CYS A 464 -12.61 -2.21 -4.30
N GLU A 465 -13.84 -1.73 -4.53
CA GLU A 465 -14.95 -2.54 -5.06
C GLU A 465 -15.26 -3.79 -4.21
N TRP A 466 -15.35 -3.60 -2.89
CA TRP A 466 -15.92 -4.62 -1.99
C TRP A 466 -17.45 -4.69 -2.09
N ILE A 467 -18.08 -3.61 -2.53
CA ILE A 467 -19.47 -3.58 -2.97
C ILE A 467 -19.56 -3.54 -4.49
N ASP A 468 -20.65 -4.06 -5.04
CA ASP A 468 -20.81 -4.15 -6.50
C ASP A 468 -21.06 -2.78 -7.14
N GLU A 469 -20.82 -2.69 -8.45
CA GLU A 469 -20.99 -1.44 -9.20
C GLU A 469 -22.44 -0.93 -9.18
N LYS A 470 -23.44 -1.82 -9.06
CA LYS A 470 -24.86 -1.43 -9.01
C LYS A 470 -25.16 -0.69 -7.70
N GLU A 471 -24.60 -1.16 -6.59
CA GLU A 471 -24.70 -0.51 -5.29
C GLU A 471 -23.95 0.82 -5.26
N ILE A 472 -22.72 0.87 -5.79
CA ILE A 472 -21.98 2.14 -5.94
C ILE A 472 -22.81 3.13 -6.76
N LYS A 473 -23.41 2.70 -7.87
CA LYS A 473 -24.28 3.53 -8.71
C LYS A 473 -25.52 4.00 -7.95
N LYS A 474 -26.16 3.14 -7.16
CA LYS A 474 -27.31 3.51 -6.30
C LYS A 474 -26.93 4.56 -5.26
N ILE A 475 -25.73 4.51 -4.70
CA ILE A 475 -25.24 5.54 -3.78
C ILE A 475 -25.00 6.84 -4.56
N ALA A 476 -24.29 6.77 -5.69
CA ALA A 476 -23.90 7.91 -6.51
C ALA A 476 -25.09 8.67 -7.13
N THR A 477 -26.22 8.03 -7.41
CA THR A 477 -27.42 8.72 -7.93
C THR A 477 -28.04 9.71 -6.95
N ARG A 478 -27.68 9.62 -5.66
CA ARG A 478 -28.09 10.56 -4.61
C ARG A 478 -27.18 11.79 -4.53
N PHE A 479 -26.08 11.80 -5.29
CA PHE A 479 -25.13 12.90 -5.32
C PHE A 479 -25.81 14.19 -5.78
N LYS A 480 -25.54 15.25 -5.03
CA LYS A 480 -25.89 16.62 -5.39
C LYS A 480 -24.67 17.49 -5.15
N PRO A 481 -24.27 18.33 -6.12
CA PRO A 481 -23.12 19.19 -5.94
C PRO A 481 -23.38 20.21 -4.82
N HIS A 482 -22.33 20.62 -4.12
CA HIS A 482 -22.44 21.60 -3.03
C HIS A 482 -23.08 22.93 -3.49
N SER A 483 -22.94 23.29 -4.77
CA SER A 483 -23.56 24.48 -5.38
C SER A 483 -25.10 24.41 -5.42
N GLU A 484 -25.67 23.20 -5.53
CA GLU A 484 -27.11 22.96 -5.48
C GLU A 484 -27.63 22.96 -4.03
N ILE A 485 -27.00 22.19 -3.15
CA ILE A 485 -27.52 21.98 -1.79
C ILE A 485 -27.15 23.10 -0.80
N ARG A 486 -26.05 23.81 -1.07
CA ARG A 486 -25.44 24.84 -0.20
C ARG A 486 -25.27 24.35 1.23
N ILE A 487 -24.14 23.70 1.48
CA ILE A 487 -23.79 23.10 2.77
C ILE A 487 -23.65 24.19 3.83
N LEU A 488 -24.26 23.96 4.99
CA LEU A 488 -24.20 24.89 6.11
C LEU A 488 -22.92 24.65 6.93
N LYS A 489 -22.29 25.75 7.36
CA LYS A 489 -21.10 25.67 8.21
C LYS A 489 -21.48 25.13 9.60
N PRO A 490 -20.77 24.11 10.12
CA PRO A 490 -21.03 23.57 11.44
C PRO A 490 -20.91 24.63 12.54
N PRO A 491 -21.82 24.64 13.53
CA PRO A 491 -21.75 25.56 14.67
C PRO A 491 -20.41 25.50 15.43
N GLN A 492 -19.78 24.32 15.48
CA GLN A 492 -18.48 24.07 16.12
C GLN A 492 -17.35 24.92 15.51
N LEU A 493 -17.49 25.31 14.24
CA LEU A 493 -16.51 26.12 13.50
C LEU A 493 -16.84 27.63 13.53
N LYS A 494 -17.89 28.04 14.24
CA LYS A 494 -18.30 29.45 14.32
C LYS A 494 -17.25 30.24 15.11
N ASN A 495 -16.83 31.38 14.56
CA ASN A 495 -15.84 32.29 15.15
C ASN A 495 -14.46 31.68 15.44
N LYS A 496 -14.13 30.52 14.84
CA LYS A 496 -12.81 29.92 14.94
C LYS A 496 -12.03 30.12 13.64
N THR A 497 -10.77 30.56 13.73
CA THR A 497 -9.84 30.59 12.60
C THR A 497 -9.21 29.23 12.37
N GLU A 498 -8.56 29.05 11.22
CA GLU A 498 -7.88 27.80 10.88
C GLU A 498 -6.72 27.50 11.83
N GLU A 499 -5.95 28.52 12.19
CA GLU A 499 -4.83 28.43 13.13
C GLU A 499 -5.32 28.02 14.52
N GLN A 500 -6.44 28.59 14.98
CA GLN A 500 -7.04 28.23 16.26
C GLN A 500 -7.51 26.78 16.30
N ILE A 501 -8.05 26.27 15.19
CA ILE A 501 -8.50 24.88 15.09
C ILE A 501 -7.28 23.95 15.10
N ASN A 502 -6.27 24.23 14.28
CA ASN A 502 -5.07 23.41 14.18
C ASN A 502 -4.24 23.41 15.48
N ALA A 503 -4.25 24.51 16.24
CA ALA A 503 -3.56 24.62 17.53
C ALA A 503 -4.33 23.98 18.70
N SER A 504 -5.61 23.64 18.54
CA SER A 504 -6.45 23.17 19.65
C SER A 504 -6.14 21.75 20.12
N ASN A 505 -5.43 20.94 19.31
CA ASN A 505 -5.28 19.50 19.49
C ASN A 505 -6.61 18.72 19.62
N ASP A 506 -7.75 19.37 19.34
CA ASP A 506 -9.08 18.76 19.34
C ASP A 506 -9.32 18.09 17.99
N ILE A 507 -9.10 16.77 17.96
CA ILE A 507 -9.26 15.97 16.74
C ILE A 507 -10.69 16.02 16.21
N SER A 508 -11.71 16.11 17.08
CA SER A 508 -13.10 16.23 16.65
C SER A 508 -13.33 17.52 15.86
N LEU A 509 -12.76 18.63 16.33
CA LEU A 509 -12.83 19.93 15.67
C LEU A 509 -12.03 19.96 14.35
N ILE A 510 -10.84 19.37 14.34
CA ILE A 510 -10.00 19.24 13.13
C ILE A 510 -10.72 18.40 12.08
N LEU A 511 -11.28 17.25 12.47
CA LEU A 511 -12.04 16.37 11.59
C LEU A 511 -13.30 17.06 11.07
N THR A 512 -14.01 17.81 11.93
CA THR A 512 -15.17 18.61 11.54
C THR A 512 -14.82 19.62 10.45
N LYS A 513 -13.69 20.35 10.61
CA LYS A 513 -13.21 21.29 9.59
C LYS A 513 -12.78 20.57 8.33
N PHE A 514 -12.03 19.48 8.45
CA PHE A 514 -11.60 18.67 7.30
C PHE A 514 -12.81 18.24 6.48
N VAL A 515 -13.79 17.57 7.08
CA VAL A 515 -14.98 17.06 6.39
C VAL A 515 -15.76 18.20 5.74
N TYR A 516 -15.98 19.32 6.44
CA TYR A 516 -16.67 20.48 5.88
C TYR A 516 -15.92 21.05 4.66
N ASP A 517 -14.60 21.22 4.75
CA ASP A 517 -13.78 21.75 3.66
C ASP A 517 -13.78 20.80 2.46
N GLN A 518 -13.68 19.49 2.69
CA GLN A 518 -13.78 18.47 1.65
C GLN A 518 -15.14 18.55 0.96
N LEU A 519 -16.25 18.62 1.70
CA LEU A 519 -17.58 18.73 1.09
C LEU A 519 -17.80 20.02 0.30
N CYS A 520 -17.14 21.12 0.68
CA CYS A 520 -17.19 22.39 -0.04
C CYS A 520 -16.33 22.41 -1.30
N LYS A 521 -15.17 21.74 -1.29
CA LYS A 521 -14.17 21.82 -2.37
C LYS A 521 -14.22 20.63 -3.33
N PHE A 522 -14.58 19.45 -2.85
CA PHE A 522 -14.63 18.22 -3.63
C PHE A 522 -15.85 18.23 -4.54
N ASN A 523 -15.61 18.24 -5.86
CA ASN A 523 -16.66 18.23 -6.88
C ASN A 523 -16.47 17.02 -7.83
N PRO A 524 -16.86 15.81 -7.39
CA PRO A 524 -16.60 14.60 -8.17
C PRO A 524 -17.48 14.51 -9.42
N ILE A 525 -16.89 13.97 -10.47
CA ILE A 525 -17.46 13.70 -11.79
C ILE A 525 -17.69 12.18 -11.98
N HIS A 526 -16.70 11.38 -11.59
CA HIS A 526 -16.66 9.92 -11.67
C HIS A 526 -17.58 9.26 -10.65
N LEU A 527 -17.96 8.02 -10.96
CA LEU A 527 -18.94 7.24 -10.20
C LEU A 527 -18.51 7.01 -8.74
N LYS A 528 -17.27 6.53 -8.53
CA LYS A 528 -16.71 6.29 -7.19
C LYS A 528 -16.61 7.57 -6.38
N GLY A 529 -16.09 8.65 -6.98
CA GLY A 529 -15.99 9.96 -6.34
C GLY A 529 -17.35 10.49 -5.85
N LYS A 530 -18.39 10.38 -6.68
CA LYS A 530 -19.76 10.77 -6.31
C LYS A 530 -20.31 9.93 -5.15
N ALA A 531 -20.10 8.62 -5.17
CA ALA A 531 -20.53 7.74 -4.10
C ALA A 531 -19.82 8.09 -2.77
N ILE A 532 -18.51 8.31 -2.80
CA ILE A 532 -17.71 8.72 -1.64
C ILE A 532 -18.21 10.06 -1.07
N TYR A 533 -18.50 11.03 -1.93
CA TYR A 533 -19.06 12.32 -1.51
C TYR A 533 -20.38 12.16 -0.77
N VAL A 534 -21.29 11.30 -1.27
CA VAL A 534 -22.57 11.02 -0.61
C VAL A 534 -22.34 10.42 0.78
N ILE A 535 -21.44 9.44 0.91
CA ILE A 535 -21.10 8.84 2.22
C ILE A 535 -20.51 9.89 3.18
N LEU A 536 -19.61 10.75 2.69
CA LEU A 536 -19.02 11.84 3.48
C LEU A 536 -20.10 12.86 3.93
N PHE A 537 -21.06 13.19 3.07
CA PHE A 537 -22.15 14.10 3.39
C PHE A 537 -23.15 13.50 4.39
N GLU A 538 -23.46 12.19 4.27
CA GLU A 538 -24.27 11.47 5.26
C GLU A 538 -23.60 11.44 6.63
N TYR A 539 -22.29 11.17 6.68
CA TYR A 539 -21.49 11.25 7.91
C TYR A 539 -21.55 12.65 8.52
N PHE A 540 -21.32 13.70 7.71
CA PHE A 540 -21.39 15.08 8.14
C PHE A 540 -22.76 15.45 8.72
N LYS A 541 -23.84 15.10 8.02
CA LYS A 541 -25.21 15.39 8.45
C LYS A 541 -25.52 14.70 9.78
N LYS A 542 -25.16 13.42 9.93
CA LYS A 542 -25.52 12.64 11.10
C LYS A 542 -24.67 12.96 12.33
N TYR A 543 -23.34 12.99 12.18
CA TYR A 543 -22.42 12.98 13.31
C TYR A 543 -21.76 14.34 13.60
N ILE A 544 -21.64 15.23 12.61
CA ILE A 544 -21.09 16.58 12.80
C ILE A 544 -22.20 17.59 13.07
N MET A 545 -23.22 17.62 12.21
CA MET A 545 -24.36 18.54 12.38
C MET A 545 -25.33 18.03 13.45
N GLY A 546 -25.53 16.73 13.54
CA GLY A 546 -26.55 16.09 14.37
C GLY A 546 -27.90 15.98 13.65
N GLU A 547 -28.65 14.92 13.94
CA GLU A 547 -29.88 14.57 13.21
C GLU A 547 -30.97 15.65 13.23
N MET A 548 -30.98 16.50 14.27
CA MET A 548 -31.97 17.55 14.45
C MET A 548 -31.64 18.85 13.72
N ASN A 549 -30.39 19.03 13.27
CA ASN A 549 -29.93 20.26 12.66
C ASN A 549 -29.90 20.15 11.12
N PRO A 550 -30.34 21.19 10.39
CA PRO A 550 -30.20 21.18 8.94
C PRO A 550 -28.71 21.21 8.57
N ALA A 551 -28.29 20.33 7.66
CA ALA A 551 -26.91 20.30 7.16
C ALA A 551 -26.72 21.15 5.89
N SER A 552 -27.82 21.57 5.26
CA SER A 552 -27.83 22.28 3.99
C SER A 552 -29.01 23.25 3.89
N CYS A 553 -28.94 24.24 2.98
CA CYS A 553 -30.09 25.10 2.69
C CYS A 553 -31.29 24.29 2.17
N ALA A 554 -31.03 23.19 1.45
CA ALA A 554 -32.08 22.28 1.01
C ALA A 554 -32.86 21.66 2.17
N ASP A 555 -32.15 21.25 3.24
CA ASP A 555 -32.79 20.74 4.47
C ASP A 555 -33.65 21.82 5.14
N VAL A 556 -33.17 23.07 5.21
CA VAL A 556 -33.93 24.20 5.78
C VAL A 556 -35.24 24.41 5.01
N VAL A 557 -35.18 24.44 3.68
CA VAL A 557 -36.36 24.60 2.83
C VAL A 557 -37.36 23.46 3.06
N LEU A 558 -36.87 22.22 3.20
CA LEU A 558 -37.72 21.06 3.47
C LEU A 558 -38.42 21.17 4.84
N ILE A 559 -37.68 21.55 5.90
CA ILE A 559 -38.23 21.75 7.24
C ILE A 559 -39.32 22.84 7.22
N LEU A 560 -39.05 23.98 6.58
CA LEU A 560 -40.01 25.08 6.46
C LEU A 560 -41.28 24.68 5.68
N LYS A 561 -41.14 23.89 4.61
CA LYS A 561 -42.28 23.35 3.86
C LYS A 561 -43.12 22.41 4.72
N ASN A 562 -42.48 21.53 5.48
CA ASN A 562 -43.17 20.60 6.36
C ASN A 562 -43.91 21.30 7.52
N GLN A 563 -43.38 22.42 8.02
CA GLN A 563 -44.08 23.23 9.02
C GLN A 563 -45.31 23.94 8.43
N LYS A 564 -45.21 24.46 7.20
CA LYS A 564 -46.35 25.09 6.51
C LYS A 564 -47.49 24.11 6.22
N ASN A 565 -47.19 22.83 5.99
CA ASN A 565 -48.22 21.81 5.74
C ASN A 565 -48.90 21.29 7.02
N LYS A 566 -48.40 21.66 8.21
CA LYS A 566 -48.98 21.26 9.50
C LYS A 566 -49.88 22.33 10.12
N ASN A 567 -49.79 23.56 9.63
CA ASN A 567 -50.67 24.68 9.98
C ASN A 567 -51.74 24.83 8.90
#